data_AF-A0A941GTG6-F1
#
_entry.id   AF-A0A941GTG6-F1
#
_cell.length_a   1.000
_cell.length_b   1.000
_cell.length_c   1.000
_cell.angle_alpha   90.00
_cell.angle_beta   90.00
_cell.angle_gamma   90.00
#
_symmetry.space_group_name_H-M   'P 1'
#
loop_
_entity.id
_entity.type
_entity.pdbx_description
1 polymer ?
#
loop_
_entity_poly.entity_id
_entity_poly.type
_entity_poly.pdbx_seq_one_letter_code
_entity_poly.pdbx_strand_id
1 'polypeptide(L)'
;MKRTIKILTDGTHIEYDQGKFDAWCVYLIRPNGERIAPRDVEYFTRFQQLGSKYGSESIYQDFVAIYAQTDSIINEKILINITQIAAKYPTDALVIDKLLTIVYGGMVAEENKEKAILKKRIKRLGMHQVLMENLPPAVAANFSKGKKWRELDEECKLRGF
;
A
#
# COMPACT_ATOMS: atom_id res chain seq x y z
N MET A 1 -18.74 3.49 -8.57
CA MET A 1 -19.56 2.54 -7.80
C MET A 1 -18.72 2.08 -6.62
N LYS A 2 -19.25 2.23 -5.41
CA LYS A 2 -18.56 1.83 -4.18
C LYS A 2 -18.34 0.31 -4.17
N ARG A 3 -17.11 -0.13 -3.90
CA ARG A 3 -16.74 -1.54 -3.82
C ARG A 3 -15.94 -1.80 -2.55
N THR A 4 -16.52 -2.57 -1.62
CA THR A 4 -15.84 -3.00 -0.40
C THR A 4 -14.59 -3.81 -0.74
N ILE A 5 -13.47 -3.47 -0.11
CA ILE A 5 -12.23 -4.27 -0.13
C ILE A 5 -12.22 -5.17 1.10
N LYS A 6 -12.37 -4.59 2.30
CA LYS A 6 -12.30 -5.33 3.56
C LYS A 6 -13.05 -4.60 4.68
N ILE A 7 -13.64 -5.37 5.60
CA ILE A 7 -14.16 -4.90 6.88
C ILE A 7 -13.28 -5.52 7.97
N LEU A 8 -12.79 -4.69 8.88
CA LEU A 8 -11.83 -5.07 9.92
C LEU A 8 -12.55 -5.27 11.25
N THR A 9 -11.89 -5.93 12.20
CA THR A 9 -12.48 -6.36 13.47
C THR A 9 -12.93 -5.20 14.36
N ASP A 10 -12.37 -4.01 14.19
CA ASP A 10 -12.79 -2.81 14.92
C ASP A 10 -13.93 -2.05 14.25
N GLY A 11 -14.48 -2.56 13.14
CA GLY A 11 -15.50 -1.89 12.33
C GLY A 11 -14.95 -0.88 11.33
N THR A 12 -13.62 -0.79 11.14
CA THR A 12 -13.04 0.00 10.04
C THR A 12 -13.37 -0.67 8.70
N HIS A 13 -13.85 0.10 7.73
CA HIS A 13 -14.11 -0.38 6.37
C HIS A 13 -13.06 0.20 5.42
N ILE A 14 -12.56 -0.61 4.49
CA ILE A 14 -11.72 -0.17 3.38
C ILE A 14 -12.47 -0.48 2.09
N GLU A 15 -12.58 0.52 1.22
CA GLU A 15 -13.35 0.42 -0.03
C GLU A 15 -12.67 1.18 -1.17
N TYR A 16 -13.08 0.85 -2.40
CA TYR A 16 -12.92 1.74 -3.54
C TYR A 16 -14.17 2.59 -3.74
N ASP A 17 -13.96 3.80 -4.22
CA ASP A 17 -15.01 4.64 -4.74
C ASP A 17 -14.45 5.70 -5.71
N GLN A 18 -15.33 6.56 -6.24
CA GLN A 18 -14.96 7.69 -7.08
C GLN A 18 -13.98 8.63 -6.36
N GLY A 19 -12.81 8.79 -6.94
CA GLY A 19 -11.83 9.82 -6.61
C GLY A 19 -11.82 10.94 -7.64
N LYS A 20 -10.78 11.76 -7.59
CA LYS A 20 -10.58 12.88 -8.52
C LYS A 20 -10.32 12.44 -9.97
N PHE A 21 -9.74 11.26 -10.15
CA PHE A 21 -9.25 10.80 -11.45
C PHE A 21 -10.03 9.58 -11.99
N ASP A 22 -10.38 8.65 -11.11
CA ASP A 22 -11.01 7.38 -11.47
C ASP A 22 -11.82 6.81 -10.29
N ALA A 23 -12.42 5.63 -10.49
CA ALA A 23 -13.20 4.91 -9.49
C ALA A 23 -12.36 3.95 -8.62
N TRP A 24 -11.02 4.12 -8.58
CA TRP A 24 -10.09 3.26 -7.86
C TRP A 24 -9.49 3.93 -6.62
N CYS A 25 -10.07 5.03 -6.16
CA CYS A 25 -9.62 5.70 -4.95
C CYS A 25 -9.92 4.85 -3.72
N VAL A 26 -8.88 4.50 -2.97
CA VAL A 26 -8.99 3.75 -1.71
C VAL A 26 -9.43 4.70 -0.61
N TYR A 27 -10.52 4.35 0.07
CA TYR A 27 -11.01 5.04 1.26
C TYR A 27 -10.94 4.13 2.47
N LEU A 28 -10.53 4.70 3.60
CA LEU A 28 -10.69 4.13 4.94
C LEU A 28 -11.84 4.86 5.62
N ILE A 29 -12.83 4.11 6.10
CA ILE A 29 -13.98 4.60 6.84
C ILE A 29 -13.87 4.05 8.26
N ARG A 30 -13.76 4.97 9.22
CA ARG A 30 -13.71 4.63 10.65
C ARG A 30 -15.10 4.29 11.18
N PRO A 31 -15.20 3.59 12.33
CA PRO A 31 -16.48 3.23 12.94
C PRO A 31 -17.37 4.44 13.27
N ASN A 32 -16.77 5.60 13.52
CA ASN A 32 -17.48 6.87 13.74
C ASN A 32 -18.05 7.49 12.44
N GLY A 33 -17.91 6.84 11.29
CA GLY A 33 -18.36 7.31 9.99
C GLY A 33 -17.36 8.24 9.27
N GLU A 34 -16.25 8.60 9.90
CA GLU A 34 -15.24 9.45 9.27
C GLU A 34 -14.56 8.71 8.11
N ARG A 35 -14.59 9.34 6.94
CA ARG A 35 -14.06 8.79 5.70
C ARG A 35 -12.83 9.57 5.26
N ILE A 36 -11.72 8.88 5.05
CA ILE A 36 -10.45 9.45 4.63
C ILE A 36 -9.91 8.70 3.41
N ALA A 37 -9.23 9.41 2.51
CA ALA A 37 -8.41 8.82 1.45
C ALA A 37 -6.94 8.87 1.89
N PRO A 38 -6.33 7.75 2.34
CA PRO A 38 -4.97 7.77 2.87
C PRO A 38 -3.96 8.19 1.80
N ARG A 39 -3.08 9.12 2.13
CA ARG A 39 -2.01 9.59 1.23
C ARG A 39 -0.74 8.75 1.39
N ASP A 40 0.03 8.66 0.31
CA ASP A 40 1.33 7.95 0.29
C ASP A 40 2.24 8.34 1.45
N VAL A 41 2.37 9.64 1.74
CA VAL A 41 3.15 10.15 2.89
C VAL A 41 2.66 9.57 4.22
N GLU A 42 1.34 9.44 4.42
CA GLU A 42 0.75 9.05 5.70
C GLU A 42 1.02 7.58 6.00
N TYR A 43 0.72 6.68 5.06
CA TYR A 43 0.96 5.26 5.28
C TYR A 43 2.45 4.91 5.21
N PHE A 44 3.27 5.59 4.39
CA PHE A 44 4.73 5.45 4.44
C PHE A 44 5.31 5.86 5.80
N THR A 45 4.81 6.94 6.40
CA THR A 45 5.23 7.33 7.75
C THR A 45 4.92 6.24 8.77
N ARG A 46 3.73 5.63 8.68
CA ARG A 46 3.37 4.53 9.57
C ARG A 46 4.21 3.28 9.33
N PHE A 47 4.47 2.91 8.08
CA PHE A 47 5.35 1.79 7.77
C PHE A 47 6.77 2.02 8.27
N GLN A 48 7.32 3.23 8.15
CA GLN A 48 8.65 3.56 8.69
C GLN A 48 8.68 3.43 10.22
N GLN A 49 7.68 3.95 10.92
CA GLN A 49 7.56 3.81 12.38
C GLN A 49 7.50 2.34 12.83
N LEU A 50 6.72 1.53 12.11
CA LEU A 50 6.61 0.09 12.36
C LEU A 50 7.91 -0.65 12.00
N GLY A 51 8.60 -0.23 10.94
CA GLY A 51 9.92 -0.73 10.58
C GLY A 51 10.97 -0.46 11.65
N SER A 52 10.98 0.74 12.25
CA SER A 52 11.83 1.05 13.40
C SER A 52 11.52 0.19 14.64
N LYS A 53 10.25 -0.23 14.80
CA LYS A 53 9.80 -1.04 15.95
C LYS A 53 10.04 -2.54 15.77
N TYR A 54 9.78 -3.08 14.59
CA TYR A 54 9.76 -4.52 14.31
C TYR A 54 10.82 -5.01 13.32
N GLY A 55 11.62 -4.09 12.78
CA GLY A 55 12.59 -4.34 11.70
C GLY A 55 12.01 -3.99 10.34
N SER A 56 12.64 -3.03 9.65
CA SER A 56 12.17 -2.58 8.34
C SER A 56 12.23 -3.67 7.28
N GLU A 57 13.22 -4.55 7.35
CA GLU A 57 13.32 -5.70 6.45
C GLU A 57 12.14 -6.67 6.62
N SER A 58 11.75 -6.99 7.86
CA SER A 58 10.59 -7.85 8.14
C SER A 58 9.30 -7.30 7.52
N ILE A 59 9.01 -6.01 7.75
CA ILE A 59 7.84 -5.32 7.20
C ILE A 59 7.91 -5.27 5.67
N TYR A 60 9.10 -5.04 5.10
CA TYR A 60 9.29 -5.01 3.65
C TYR A 60 9.06 -6.38 3.02
N GLN A 61 9.57 -7.47 3.62
CA GLN A 61 9.37 -8.83 3.12
C GLN A 61 7.89 -9.26 3.18
N ASP A 62 7.20 -8.91 4.25
CA ASP A 62 5.75 -9.13 4.36
C ASP A 62 4.98 -8.37 3.25
N PHE A 63 5.35 -7.11 2.98
CA PHE A 63 4.81 -6.36 1.85
C PHE A 63 5.15 -7.02 0.49
N VAL A 64 6.38 -7.47 0.29
CA VAL A 64 6.82 -8.13 -0.97
C VAL A 64 6.03 -9.42 -1.21
N ALA A 65 5.73 -10.19 -0.17
CA ALA A 65 4.91 -11.41 -0.26
C ALA A 65 3.49 -11.13 -0.77
N ILE A 66 2.90 -9.98 -0.39
CA ILE A 66 1.61 -9.50 -0.89
C ILE A 66 1.74 -8.97 -2.32
N TYR A 67 2.76 -8.15 -2.57
CA TYR A 67 3.06 -7.57 -3.89
C TYR A 67 3.19 -8.65 -4.97
N ALA A 68 3.89 -9.74 -4.67
CA ALA A 68 4.15 -10.83 -5.61
C ALA A 68 2.85 -11.49 -6.11
N GLN A 69 1.84 -11.56 -5.25
CA GLN A 69 0.54 -12.18 -5.54
C GLN A 69 -0.50 -11.19 -6.10
N THR A 70 -0.23 -9.88 -6.04
CA THR A 70 -1.18 -8.84 -6.43
C THR A 70 -1.34 -8.76 -7.94
N ASP A 71 -2.58 -8.67 -8.43
CA ASP A 71 -2.91 -8.42 -9.84
C ASP A 71 -3.93 -7.28 -9.96
N SER A 72 -4.73 -7.25 -11.04
CA SER A 72 -5.77 -6.24 -11.27
C SER A 72 -7.09 -6.51 -10.53
N ILE A 73 -7.19 -7.55 -9.69
CA ILE A 73 -8.43 -7.93 -9.02
C ILE A 73 -8.19 -8.06 -7.51
N ILE A 74 -9.16 -7.62 -6.71
CA ILE A 74 -9.14 -7.90 -5.27
C ILE A 74 -9.35 -9.39 -5.05
N ASN A 75 -8.43 -10.00 -4.31
CA ASN A 75 -8.38 -11.42 -4.03
C ASN A 75 -8.52 -11.64 -2.52
N GLU A 76 -9.61 -12.32 -2.14
CA GLU A 76 -9.92 -12.62 -0.75
C GLU A 76 -8.81 -13.43 -0.05
N LYS A 77 -8.12 -14.33 -0.77
CA LYS A 77 -7.00 -15.09 -0.20
C LYS A 77 -5.84 -14.19 0.19
N ILE A 78 -5.58 -13.13 -0.58
CA ILE A 78 -4.56 -12.13 -0.24
C ILE A 78 -5.00 -11.33 0.99
N LEU A 79 -6.29 -10.97 1.10
CA LEU A 79 -6.81 -10.26 2.27
C LEU A 79 -6.74 -11.10 3.56
N ILE A 80 -6.99 -12.41 3.46
CA ILE A 80 -6.80 -13.36 4.56
C ILE A 80 -5.31 -13.45 4.93
N ASN A 81 -4.43 -13.58 3.93
CA ASN A 81 -2.99 -13.60 4.14
C ASN A 81 -2.49 -12.31 4.82
N ILE A 82 -3.03 -11.14 4.45
CA ILE A 82 -2.72 -9.87 5.14
C ILE A 82 -3.06 -9.95 6.64
N THR A 83 -4.23 -10.49 7.01
CA THR A 83 -4.58 -10.68 8.43
C THR A 83 -3.63 -11.62 9.15
N GLN A 84 -3.23 -12.72 8.49
CA GLN A 84 -2.29 -13.68 9.06
C GLN A 84 -0.89 -13.08 9.26
N ILE A 85 -0.42 -12.30 8.29
CA ILE A 85 0.83 -11.52 8.39
C ILE A 85 0.74 -10.54 9.56
N ALA A 86 -0.36 -9.79 9.65
CA ALA A 86 -0.56 -8.80 10.69
C ALA A 86 -0.56 -9.41 12.10
N ALA A 87 -1.05 -10.64 12.27
CA ALA A 87 -1.07 -11.34 13.55
C ALA A 87 0.33 -11.61 14.14
N LYS A 88 1.40 -11.55 13.32
CA LYS A 88 2.80 -11.63 13.79
C LYS A 88 3.20 -10.46 14.69
N TYR A 89 2.42 -9.37 14.70
CA TYR A 89 2.72 -8.12 15.38
C TYR A 89 1.65 -7.78 16.44
N PRO A 90 1.57 -8.49 17.58
CA PRO A 90 0.38 -8.50 18.44
C PRO A 90 -0.10 -7.11 18.88
N THR A 91 0.82 -6.19 19.18
CA THR A 91 0.44 -4.84 19.66
C THR A 91 -0.01 -3.89 18.54
N ASP A 92 0.33 -4.18 17.28
CA ASP A 92 0.01 -3.34 16.11
C ASP A 92 -0.73 -4.11 15.01
N ALA A 93 -1.23 -5.31 15.29
CA ALA A 93 -1.80 -6.21 14.28
C ALA A 93 -2.90 -5.52 13.47
N LEU A 94 -3.85 -4.88 14.15
CA LEU A 94 -4.91 -4.14 13.47
C LEU A 94 -4.39 -2.97 12.61
N VAL A 95 -3.33 -2.30 13.06
CA VAL A 95 -2.71 -1.19 12.31
C VAL A 95 -2.01 -1.71 11.06
N ILE A 96 -1.26 -2.80 11.17
CA ILE A 96 -0.57 -3.43 10.04
C ILE A 96 -1.57 -3.99 9.03
N ASP A 97 -2.65 -4.63 9.49
CA ASP A 97 -3.72 -5.13 8.61
C ASP A 97 -4.32 -3.98 7.78
N LYS A 98 -4.64 -2.85 8.43
CA LYS A 98 -5.12 -1.63 7.74
C LYS A 98 -4.14 -1.15 6.68
N LEU A 99 -2.88 -0.97 7.05
CA LEU A 99 -1.86 -0.38 6.16
C LEU A 99 -1.55 -1.30 4.98
N LEU A 100 -1.40 -2.60 5.23
CA LEU A 100 -1.18 -3.60 4.19
C LEU A 100 -2.39 -3.72 3.25
N THR A 101 -3.62 -3.64 3.79
CA THR A 101 -4.83 -3.63 2.96
C THR A 101 -4.94 -2.34 2.13
N ILE A 102 -4.58 -1.17 2.69
CA ILE A 102 -4.55 0.10 1.95
C ILE A 102 -3.56 0.03 0.79
N VAL A 103 -2.31 -0.38 1.05
CA VAL A 103 -1.29 -0.45 -0.01
C VAL A 103 -1.61 -1.53 -1.04
N TYR A 104 -2.20 -2.67 -0.62
CA TYR A 104 -2.72 -3.69 -1.53
C TYR A 104 -3.80 -3.11 -2.46
N GLY A 105 -4.80 -2.41 -1.90
CA GLY A 105 -5.80 -1.71 -2.69
C GLY A 105 -5.19 -0.68 -3.64
N GLY A 106 -4.16 0.04 -3.20
CA GLY A 106 -3.39 0.96 -4.03
C GLY A 106 -2.68 0.26 -5.20
N MET A 107 -2.08 -0.92 -4.97
CA MET A 107 -1.42 -1.70 -6.02
C MET A 107 -2.42 -2.19 -7.08
N VAL A 108 -3.55 -2.74 -6.65
CA VAL A 108 -4.62 -3.18 -7.56
C VAL A 108 -5.19 -2.00 -8.36
N ALA A 109 -5.29 -0.81 -7.76
CA ALA A 109 -5.68 0.41 -8.47
C ALA A 109 -4.67 0.78 -9.57
N GLU A 110 -3.36 0.73 -9.28
CA GLU A 110 -2.32 0.99 -10.28
C GLU A 110 -2.33 -0.05 -11.42
N GLU A 111 -2.63 -1.33 -11.12
CA GLU A 111 -2.79 -2.38 -12.13
C GLU A 111 -3.91 -2.06 -13.15
N ASN A 112 -5.01 -1.46 -12.68
CA ASN A 112 -6.17 -1.13 -13.52
C ASN A 112 -6.06 0.21 -14.26
N LYS A 113 -5.05 1.01 -13.96
CA LYS A 113 -4.90 2.33 -14.57
C LYS A 113 -4.46 2.20 -16.03
N GLU A 114 -5.34 2.61 -16.94
CA GLU A 114 -5.24 2.38 -18.40
C GLU A 114 -3.90 2.82 -19.02
N LYS A 115 -3.28 3.88 -18.47
CA LYS A 115 -2.03 4.47 -18.98
C LYS A 115 -0.82 4.26 -18.06
N ALA A 116 -0.98 3.54 -16.96
CA ALA A 116 0.15 3.22 -16.09
C ALA A 116 1.00 2.13 -16.74
N ILE A 117 2.25 2.44 -17.04
CA ILE A 117 3.20 1.48 -17.64
C ILE A 117 3.85 0.63 -16.55
N LEU A 118 4.20 1.24 -15.41
CA LEU A 118 4.90 0.56 -14.31
C LEU A 118 3.95 -0.15 -13.34
N LYS A 119 2.65 0.15 -13.40
CA LYS A 119 1.61 -0.48 -12.58
C LYS A 119 1.99 -0.52 -11.09
N LYS A 120 1.80 -1.64 -10.39
CA LYS A 120 2.12 -1.78 -8.96
C LYS A 120 3.59 -1.55 -8.60
N ARG A 121 4.54 -1.59 -9.55
CA ARG A 121 5.98 -1.40 -9.28
C ARG A 121 6.26 -0.05 -8.62
N ILE A 122 5.47 0.98 -8.92
CA ILE A 122 5.59 2.30 -8.26
C ILE A 122 5.35 2.22 -6.76
N LYS A 123 4.40 1.39 -6.31
CA LYS A 123 4.14 1.19 -4.89
C LYS A 123 5.28 0.42 -4.22
N ARG A 124 5.87 -0.57 -4.90
CA ARG A 124 7.07 -1.26 -4.42
C ARG A 124 8.29 -0.35 -4.34
N LEU A 125 8.49 0.55 -5.30
CA LEU A 125 9.55 1.56 -5.26
C LEU A 125 9.45 2.43 -4.02
N GLY A 126 8.27 3.00 -3.74
CA GLY A 126 8.06 3.82 -2.55
C GLY A 126 8.27 3.03 -1.23
N MET A 127 7.77 1.80 -1.16
CA MET A 127 7.98 0.94 0.02
C MET A 127 9.45 0.57 0.23
N HIS A 128 10.19 0.26 -0.85
CA HIS A 128 11.63 -0.02 -0.76
C HIS A 128 12.41 1.21 -0.30
N GLN A 129 12.12 2.38 -0.88
CA GLN A 129 12.74 3.64 -0.48
C GLN A 129 12.56 3.94 1.01
N VAL A 130 11.36 3.72 1.55
CA VAL A 130 11.06 4.02 2.95
C VAL A 130 11.66 2.99 3.91
N LEU A 131 11.54 1.70 3.61
CA LEU A 131 11.90 0.63 4.54
C LEU A 131 13.35 0.18 4.39
N MET A 132 13.88 0.11 3.16
CA MET A 132 15.23 -0.41 2.89
C MET A 132 16.27 0.70 2.80
N GLU A 133 15.92 1.86 2.24
CA GLU A 133 16.84 3.01 2.12
C GLU A 133 16.65 4.04 3.24
N ASN A 134 15.66 3.84 4.11
CA ASN A 134 15.29 4.76 5.18
C ASN A 134 15.08 6.22 4.69
N LEU A 135 14.60 6.38 3.45
CA LEU A 135 14.29 7.71 2.92
C LEU A 135 13.11 8.32 3.68
N PRO A 136 13.09 9.65 3.89
CA PRO A 136 11.96 10.31 4.49
C PRO A 136 10.66 10.02 3.73
N PRO A 137 9.55 9.68 4.39
CA PRO A 137 8.27 9.34 3.75
C PRO A 137 7.77 10.40 2.78
N ALA A 138 7.97 11.68 3.11
CA ALA A 138 7.63 12.79 2.24
C ALA A 138 8.44 12.82 0.94
N VAL A 139 9.71 12.41 0.98
CA VAL A 139 10.58 12.32 -0.20
C VAL A 139 10.14 11.13 -1.06
N ALA A 140 9.98 9.95 -0.47
CA ALA A 140 9.57 8.75 -1.21
C ALA A 140 8.18 8.91 -1.87
N ALA A 141 7.21 9.48 -1.17
CA ALA A 141 5.86 9.72 -1.70
C ALA A 141 5.81 10.70 -2.88
N ASN A 142 6.80 11.61 -2.98
CA ASN A 142 6.88 12.58 -4.06
C ASN A 142 7.93 12.21 -5.12
N PHE A 143 8.67 11.11 -4.93
CA PHE A 143 9.82 10.76 -5.77
C PHE A 143 9.47 10.63 -7.25
N SER A 144 8.30 10.05 -7.55
CA SER A 144 7.85 9.82 -8.94
C SER A 144 7.28 11.06 -9.63
N LYS A 145 7.02 12.16 -8.88
CA LYS A 145 6.36 13.34 -9.42
C LYS A 145 7.23 14.01 -10.48
N GLY A 146 6.71 14.09 -11.71
CA GLY A 146 7.39 14.75 -12.83
C GLY A 146 8.44 13.90 -13.54
N LYS A 147 8.75 12.69 -13.07
CA LYS A 147 9.68 11.76 -13.73
C LYS A 147 9.00 11.00 -14.87
N LYS A 148 9.77 10.67 -15.92
CA LYS A 148 9.28 9.79 -16.99
C LYS A 148 9.27 8.34 -16.51
N TRP A 149 8.37 7.53 -17.07
CA TRP A 149 8.26 6.12 -16.70
C TRP A 149 9.56 5.32 -16.94
N ARG A 150 10.38 5.68 -17.94
CA ARG A 150 11.66 5.02 -18.20
C ARG A 150 12.67 5.25 -17.08
N GLU A 151 12.71 6.46 -16.53
CA GLU A 151 13.58 6.75 -15.39
C GLU A 151 13.16 5.93 -14.17
N LEU A 152 11.85 5.86 -13.92
CA LEU A 152 11.29 5.08 -12.83
C LEU A 152 11.46 3.56 -13.02
N ASP A 153 11.46 3.09 -14.27
CA ASP A 153 11.74 1.69 -14.61
C ASP A 153 13.17 1.31 -14.22
N GLU A 154 14.15 2.15 -14.57
CA GLU A 154 15.55 1.95 -14.19
C GLU A 154 15.75 1.99 -12.67
N GLU A 155 15.08 2.91 -11.96
CA GLU A 155 15.11 2.95 -10.48
C GLU A 155 14.60 1.65 -9.84
N CYS A 156 13.58 1.02 -10.42
CA CYS A 156 13.09 -0.29 -9.97
C CYS A 156 14.11 -1.39 -10.26
N LYS A 157 14.68 -1.44 -11.47
CA LYS A 157 15.67 -2.45 -11.87
C LYS A 157 16.94 -2.38 -11.02
N LEU A 158 17.42 -1.18 -10.70
CA LEU A 158 18.56 -0.97 -9.81
C LEU A 158 18.35 -1.58 -8.40
N ARG A 159 17.09 -1.70 -7.97
CA ARG A 159 16.69 -2.31 -6.70
C ARG A 159 16.25 -3.78 -6.86
N GLY A 160 16.42 -4.35 -8.05
CA GLY A 160 16.17 -5.76 -8.33
C GLY A 160 14.71 -6.13 -8.60
N PHE A 161 13.86 -5.21 -9.12
CA PHE A 161 12.46 -5.52 -9.45
C PHE A 161 11.82 -4.69 -10.57
#